data_AF-A0A351VA92-F1
#
_entry.id   AF-A0A351VA92-F1
#
_cell.length_a   1.000
_cell.length_b   1.000
_cell.length_c   1.000
_cell.angle_alpha   90.00
_cell.angle_beta   90.00
_cell.angle_gamma   90.00
#
_symmetry.space_group_name_H-M   'P 1'
#
loop_
_entity.id
_entity.type
_entity.pdbx_description
1 polymer ?
#
loop_
_entity_poly.entity_id
_entity_poly.type
_entity_poly.pdbx_seq_one_letter_code
_entity_poly.pdbx_strand_id
1 'polypeptide(L)'
;MIIFQNLSKQLFGAKYEHAVKSLIACIILFLAIHTAGIEIEIAPSILLLTATAFSMGIMWQTLNSSGNADRMTGLFMLPFRNREMTFSLVLAFTSYTLITKTFLVLALFFAVHKWSVPQIAASLLCACNSCFSAAAWYTMTNDASHHWRKKFLPVFILWGGAIFAPIFLVRETVVICFIIFISILISFVRLMKADAYIFYHPVSAKLLIKHTKGTGSIFLYLLRYLITNKNYLLNTAGLCVIAGVMPFILGQFEGVNVMPLGFAVLCLNTPICILLSCDPGLEQAVRTLPGQAKRFCTNYCFFIFSVNMAVNSVYLISWQIGKSGVNSAEIIAALIIALQSAVLSVLLEWFCPVRNWKIENDLWHHPRKYIVPLIMFLIAGLIGMWSISIWVLLCIVIAECFSLSLIVRRI
;
A
#
# COMPACT_ATOMS: atom_id res chain seq x y z
N MET A 1 17.02 -24.17 -12.48
CA MET A 1 16.40 -23.60 -13.71
C MET A 1 14.91 -23.95 -13.80
N ILE A 2 14.51 -25.21 -13.61
CA ILE A 2 13.09 -25.64 -13.67
C ILE A 2 12.22 -24.97 -12.58
N ILE A 3 12.72 -24.89 -11.34
CA ILE A 3 12.02 -24.23 -10.22
C ILE A 3 11.73 -22.76 -10.53
N PHE A 4 12.75 -22.02 -10.98
CA PHE A 4 12.62 -20.61 -11.38
C PHE A 4 11.58 -20.41 -12.48
N GLN A 5 11.61 -21.26 -13.52
CA GLN A 5 10.67 -21.18 -14.63
C GLN A 5 9.23 -21.43 -14.18
N ASN A 6 8.99 -22.45 -13.35
CA ASN A 6 7.67 -22.76 -12.84
C ASN A 6 7.13 -21.64 -11.94
N LEU A 7 7.96 -21.12 -11.03
CA LEU A 7 7.56 -20.04 -10.14
C LEU A 7 7.31 -18.74 -10.91
N SER A 8 8.12 -18.45 -11.93
CA SER A 8 7.92 -17.31 -12.83
C SER A 8 6.63 -17.43 -13.64
N LYS A 9 6.29 -18.62 -14.16
CA LYS A 9 4.99 -18.85 -14.83
C LYS A 9 3.81 -18.71 -13.88
N GLN A 10 3.95 -19.12 -12.62
CA GLN A 10 2.91 -18.89 -11.61
C GLN A 10 2.71 -17.41 -11.31
N LEU A 11 3.79 -16.61 -11.27
CA LEU A 11 3.73 -15.18 -10.97
C LEU A 11 3.27 -14.33 -12.18
N PHE A 12 3.75 -14.63 -13.37
CA PHE A 12 3.48 -13.83 -14.58
C PHE A 12 2.35 -14.37 -15.46
N GLY A 13 1.78 -15.53 -15.10
CA GLY A 13 0.84 -16.28 -15.93
C GLY A 13 1.55 -17.26 -16.87
N ALA A 14 0.83 -18.29 -17.33
CA ALA A 14 1.42 -19.41 -18.09
C ALA A 14 2.21 -18.98 -19.34
N LYS A 15 1.80 -17.88 -19.97
CA LYS A 15 2.43 -17.26 -21.14
C LYS A 15 3.11 -15.92 -20.84
N TYR A 16 3.43 -15.63 -19.57
CA TYR A 16 4.01 -14.35 -19.14
C TYR A 16 3.18 -13.11 -19.46
N GLU A 17 1.85 -13.25 -19.57
CA GLU A 17 0.94 -12.18 -19.96
C GLU A 17 1.03 -10.96 -19.05
N HIS A 18 1.21 -11.15 -17.75
CA HIS A 18 1.35 -10.04 -16.80
C HIS A 18 2.64 -9.26 -17.01
N ALA A 19 3.74 -9.92 -17.38
CA ALA A 19 5.00 -9.24 -17.69
C ALA A 19 4.83 -8.35 -18.93
N VAL A 20 4.27 -8.92 -19.99
CA VAL A 20 4.04 -8.21 -21.26
C VAL A 20 3.09 -7.03 -21.05
N LYS A 21 1.95 -7.23 -20.38
CA LYS A 21 1.01 -6.14 -20.07
C LYS A 21 1.66 -5.01 -19.26
N SER A 22 2.51 -5.35 -18.29
CA SER A 22 3.23 -4.34 -17.50
C SER A 22 4.24 -3.55 -18.33
N LEU A 23 5.01 -4.22 -19.18
CA LEU A 23 5.97 -3.55 -20.06
C LEU A 23 5.27 -2.64 -21.07
N ILE A 24 4.16 -3.09 -21.66
CA ILE A 24 3.32 -2.27 -22.53
C ILE A 24 2.81 -1.04 -21.75
N ALA A 25 2.33 -1.23 -20.52
CA ALA A 25 1.89 -0.12 -19.67
C ALA A 25 3.02 0.87 -19.37
N CYS A 26 4.26 0.40 -19.14
CA CYS A 26 5.43 1.27 -18.97
C CYS A 26 5.69 2.12 -20.22
N ILE A 27 5.64 1.51 -21.41
CA ILE A 27 5.84 2.21 -22.68
C ILE A 27 4.75 3.26 -22.91
N ILE A 28 3.48 2.88 -22.72
CA ILE A 28 2.34 3.80 -22.87
C ILE A 28 2.47 4.97 -21.90
N LEU A 29 2.77 4.69 -20.62
CA LEU A 29 2.93 5.72 -19.59
C LEU A 29 4.07 6.68 -19.94
N PHE A 30 5.23 6.14 -20.32
CA PHE A 30 6.38 6.94 -20.72
C PHE A 30 6.06 7.85 -21.90
N LEU A 31 5.49 7.28 -22.97
CA LEU A 31 5.12 8.04 -24.17
C LEU A 31 4.06 9.10 -23.88
N ALA A 32 3.01 8.77 -23.13
CA ALA A 32 1.93 9.70 -22.80
C ALA A 32 2.44 10.94 -22.06
N ILE A 33 3.36 10.76 -21.11
CA ILE A 33 3.90 11.86 -20.30
C ILE A 33 4.97 12.63 -21.06
N HIS A 34 5.85 11.92 -21.78
CA HIS A 34 6.88 12.56 -22.58
C HIS A 34 6.28 13.43 -23.70
N THR A 35 5.23 12.95 -24.36
CA THR A 35 4.49 13.72 -25.38
C THR A 35 3.69 14.88 -24.80
N ALA A 36 3.23 14.77 -23.54
CA ALA A 36 2.56 15.87 -22.84
C ALA A 36 3.51 17.04 -22.50
N GLY A 37 4.83 16.89 -22.70
CA GLY A 37 5.81 17.97 -22.48
C GLY A 37 5.96 18.38 -21.02
N ILE A 38 5.56 17.52 -20.08
CA ILE A 38 5.66 17.79 -18.64
C ILE A 38 7.12 17.57 -18.21
N GLU A 39 7.87 18.66 -18.07
CA GLU A 39 9.23 18.64 -17.53
C GLU A 39 9.23 19.12 -16.07
N ILE A 40 9.79 18.32 -15.15
CA ILE A 40 9.97 18.69 -13.74
C ILE A 40 11.45 18.51 -13.38
N GLU A 41 12.02 19.49 -12.69
CA GLU A 41 13.37 19.38 -12.14
C GLU A 41 13.37 18.46 -10.92
N ILE A 42 13.99 17.28 -11.05
CA ILE A 42 14.05 16.27 -9.99
C ILE A 42 15.52 16.04 -9.63
N ALA A 43 15.85 16.14 -8.34
CA ALA A 43 17.20 15.82 -7.87
C ALA A 43 17.52 14.32 -8.07
N PRO A 44 18.74 13.96 -8.53
CA PRO A 44 19.12 12.55 -8.72
C PRO A 44 19.00 11.68 -7.47
N SER A 45 19.17 12.27 -6.28
CA SER A 45 18.97 11.58 -5.00
C SER A 45 17.54 11.07 -4.84
N ILE A 46 16.52 11.80 -5.35
CA ILE A 46 15.12 11.39 -5.29
C ILE A 46 14.88 10.18 -6.17
N LEU A 47 15.46 10.14 -7.39
CA LEU A 47 15.37 8.97 -8.27
C LEU A 47 15.99 7.73 -7.62
N LEU A 48 17.19 7.86 -7.04
CA LEU A 48 17.87 6.72 -6.40
C LEU A 48 17.16 6.28 -5.11
N LEU A 49 16.68 7.23 -4.31
CA LEU A 49 15.92 6.95 -3.09
C LEU A 49 14.60 6.24 -3.41
N THR A 50 13.87 6.71 -4.42
CA THR A 50 12.62 6.07 -4.85
C THR A 50 12.89 4.69 -5.42
N ALA A 51 13.88 4.53 -6.30
CA ALA A 51 14.26 3.23 -6.84
C ALA A 51 14.60 2.22 -5.73
N THR A 52 15.32 2.65 -4.70
CA THR A 52 15.71 1.79 -3.56
C THR A 52 14.55 1.50 -2.62
N ALA A 53 13.93 2.53 -2.04
CA ALA A 53 12.88 2.38 -1.03
C ALA A 53 11.63 1.70 -1.60
N PHE A 54 11.22 2.06 -2.82
CA PHE A 54 10.04 1.47 -3.47
C PHE A 54 10.27 -0.01 -3.78
N SER A 55 11.40 -0.37 -4.40
CA SER A 55 11.71 -1.76 -4.75
C SER A 55 11.87 -2.65 -3.52
N MET A 56 12.50 -2.11 -2.47
CA MET A 56 12.64 -2.78 -1.18
C MET A 56 11.28 -3.04 -0.52
N GLY A 57 10.42 -2.03 -0.48
CA GLY A 57 9.08 -2.13 0.12
C GLY A 57 8.18 -3.12 -0.61
N ILE A 58 8.14 -3.04 -1.95
CA ILE A 58 7.35 -3.97 -2.78
C ILE A 58 7.90 -5.39 -2.67
N MET A 59 9.21 -5.59 -2.67
CA MET A 59 9.82 -6.91 -2.46
C MET A 59 9.45 -7.47 -1.09
N TRP A 60 9.55 -6.67 -0.03
CA TRP A 60 9.17 -7.08 1.32
C TRP A 60 7.69 -7.49 1.41
N GLN A 61 6.80 -6.67 0.83
CA GLN A 61 5.37 -6.96 0.77
C GLN A 61 5.09 -8.24 -0.03
N THR A 62 5.81 -8.43 -1.14
CA THR A 62 5.68 -9.63 -1.96
C THR A 62 6.10 -10.86 -1.17
N LEU A 63 7.25 -10.84 -0.49
CA LEU A 63 7.71 -11.97 0.34
C LEU A 63 6.76 -12.27 1.51
N ASN A 64 6.18 -11.25 2.13
CA ASN A 64 5.29 -11.41 3.29
C ASN A 64 3.83 -11.71 2.92
N SER A 65 3.50 -11.88 1.64
CA SER A 65 2.14 -12.16 1.18
C SER A 65 1.74 -13.60 1.49
N SER A 66 0.63 -13.78 2.22
CA SER A 66 0.07 -15.10 2.58
C SER A 66 -0.32 -15.94 1.36
N GLY A 67 -0.78 -15.29 0.28
CA GLY A 67 -1.18 -15.97 -0.96
C GLY A 67 -0.04 -16.65 -1.72
N ASN A 68 1.22 -16.39 -1.34
CA ASN A 68 2.35 -17.11 -1.91
C ASN A 68 2.49 -18.51 -1.36
N ALA A 69 2.08 -18.75 -0.11
CA ALA A 69 2.19 -20.06 0.50
C ALA A 69 1.42 -21.10 -0.32
N ASP A 70 0.16 -20.81 -0.65
CA ASP A 70 -0.70 -21.70 -1.44
C ASP A 70 -0.13 -21.96 -2.85
N ARG A 71 0.48 -20.94 -3.48
CA ARG A 71 1.13 -21.07 -4.80
C ARG A 71 2.37 -21.96 -4.75
N MET A 72 3.09 -21.92 -3.64
CA MET A 72 4.38 -22.56 -3.47
C MET A 72 4.31 -23.94 -2.79
N THR A 73 3.17 -24.31 -2.20
CA THR A 73 2.99 -25.61 -1.51
C THR A 73 3.44 -26.79 -2.37
N GLY A 74 3.03 -26.84 -3.64
CA GLY A 74 3.43 -27.91 -4.56
C GLY A 74 4.93 -27.93 -4.89
N LEU A 75 5.60 -26.78 -4.86
CA LEU A 75 7.05 -26.69 -5.09
C LEU A 75 7.85 -27.16 -3.87
N PHE A 76 7.37 -26.87 -2.66
CA PHE A 76 8.00 -27.32 -1.41
C PHE A 76 7.77 -28.82 -1.11
N MET A 77 6.87 -29.48 -1.83
CA MET A 77 6.65 -30.94 -1.77
C MET A 77 7.65 -31.74 -2.63
N LEU A 78 8.36 -31.09 -3.56
CA LEU A 78 9.34 -31.74 -4.41
C LEU A 78 10.71 -31.81 -3.70
N PRO A 79 11.56 -32.79 -4.05
CA PRO A 79 12.94 -32.79 -3.58
C PRO A 79 13.71 -31.62 -4.21
N PHE A 80 14.29 -30.75 -3.40
CA PHE A 80 15.09 -29.61 -3.86
C PHE A 80 16.33 -29.39 -3.00
N ARG A 81 17.33 -28.71 -3.57
CA ARG A 81 18.49 -28.21 -2.83
C ARG A 81 18.19 -26.81 -2.31
N ASN A 82 18.36 -26.56 -1.00
CA ASN A 82 18.00 -25.29 -0.35
C ASN A 82 18.53 -24.05 -1.10
N ARG A 83 19.81 -24.06 -1.48
CA ARG A 83 20.41 -22.93 -2.22
C ARG A 83 19.71 -22.66 -3.55
N GLU A 84 19.42 -23.71 -4.32
CA GLU A 84 18.77 -23.56 -5.62
C GLU A 84 17.33 -23.04 -5.48
N MET A 85 16.61 -23.51 -4.47
CA MET A 85 15.26 -23.05 -4.16
C MET A 85 15.27 -21.59 -3.72
N THR A 86 16.14 -21.22 -2.77
CA THR A 86 16.30 -19.84 -2.29
C THR A 86 16.62 -18.88 -3.44
N PHE A 87 17.63 -19.17 -4.27
CA PHE A 87 17.96 -18.30 -5.39
C PHE A 87 16.86 -18.28 -6.44
N SER A 88 16.25 -19.42 -6.79
CA SER A 88 15.15 -19.43 -7.78
C SER A 88 13.97 -18.58 -7.31
N LEU A 89 13.64 -18.65 -6.02
CA LEU A 89 12.57 -17.88 -5.38
C LEU A 89 12.88 -16.38 -5.38
N VAL A 90 14.05 -16.00 -4.86
CA VAL A 90 14.45 -14.58 -4.76
C VAL A 90 14.55 -13.96 -6.14
N LEU A 91 15.09 -14.66 -7.13
CA LEU A 91 15.28 -14.15 -8.48
C LEU A 91 13.95 -14.01 -9.22
N ALA A 92 13.01 -14.94 -9.02
CA ALA A 92 11.68 -14.86 -9.61
C ALA A 92 10.83 -13.75 -8.97
N PHE A 93 10.84 -13.61 -7.64
CA PHE A 93 10.17 -12.49 -6.97
C PHE A 93 10.81 -11.15 -7.32
N THR A 94 12.14 -11.06 -7.40
CA THR A 94 12.84 -9.85 -7.85
C THR A 94 12.45 -9.48 -9.28
N SER A 95 12.40 -10.45 -10.18
CA SER A 95 11.96 -10.21 -11.57
C SER A 95 10.51 -9.72 -11.60
N TYR A 96 9.64 -10.35 -10.81
CA TYR A 96 8.24 -9.96 -10.68
C TYR A 96 8.08 -8.54 -10.13
N THR A 97 8.77 -8.19 -9.05
CA THR A 97 8.67 -6.87 -8.42
C THR A 97 9.19 -5.77 -9.35
N LEU A 98 10.33 -5.99 -10.00
CA LEU A 98 10.91 -5.02 -10.92
C LEU A 98 9.99 -4.78 -12.13
N ILE A 99 9.56 -5.83 -12.82
CA ILE A 99 8.79 -5.71 -14.06
C ILE A 99 7.38 -5.19 -13.81
N THR A 100 6.71 -5.65 -12.73
CA THR A 100 5.29 -5.34 -12.52
C THR A 100 5.04 -4.04 -11.76
N LYS A 101 6.02 -3.54 -11.00
CA LYS A 101 5.83 -2.38 -10.12
C LYS A 101 6.95 -1.35 -10.29
N THR A 102 8.21 -1.72 -10.09
CA THR A 102 9.31 -0.73 -10.08
C THR A 102 9.49 -0.05 -11.43
N PHE A 103 9.42 -0.79 -12.53
CA PHE A 103 9.60 -0.21 -13.88
C PHE A 103 8.51 0.80 -14.24
N LEU A 104 7.28 0.65 -13.74
CA LEU A 104 6.24 1.66 -13.94
C LEU A 104 6.61 2.99 -13.27
N VAL A 105 7.13 2.93 -12.05
CA VAL A 105 7.58 4.13 -11.32
C VAL A 105 8.81 4.73 -11.99
N LEU A 106 9.80 3.92 -12.38
CA LEU A 106 10.98 4.42 -13.09
C LEU A 106 10.62 5.01 -14.46
N ALA A 107 9.68 4.42 -15.21
CA ALA A 107 9.19 4.97 -16.47
C ALA A 107 8.59 6.37 -16.28
N LEU A 108 7.88 6.61 -15.17
CA LEU A 108 7.38 7.94 -14.82
C LEU A 108 8.53 8.94 -14.64
N PHE A 109 9.52 8.59 -13.82
CA PHE A 109 10.68 9.48 -13.60
C PHE A 109 11.48 9.74 -14.87
N PHE A 110 11.66 8.73 -15.72
CA PHE A 110 12.38 8.87 -16.98
C PHE A 110 11.62 9.70 -18.02
N ALA A 111 10.30 9.74 -17.96
CA ALA A 111 9.49 10.54 -18.87
C ALA A 111 9.52 12.04 -18.55
N VAL A 112 9.59 12.37 -17.26
CA VAL A 112 9.44 13.74 -16.74
C VAL A 112 10.76 14.54 -16.73
N HIS A 113 11.90 13.87 -16.82
CA HIS A 113 13.21 14.53 -16.79
C HIS A 113 14.23 13.81 -17.67
N LYS A 114 15.16 14.56 -18.27
CA LYS A 114 16.25 14.01 -19.10
C LYS A 114 17.41 13.56 -18.20
N TRP A 115 17.51 12.25 -17.99
CA TRP A 115 18.56 11.66 -17.15
C TRP A 115 19.80 11.29 -17.96
N SER A 116 20.95 11.36 -17.31
CA SER A 116 22.19 10.83 -17.88
C SER A 116 22.20 9.29 -17.85
N VAL A 117 22.87 8.66 -18.82
CA VAL A 117 23.06 7.20 -18.88
C VAL A 117 23.55 6.59 -17.56
N PRO A 118 24.57 7.14 -16.85
CA PRO A 118 25.01 6.58 -15.58
C PRO A 118 23.96 6.68 -14.46
N GLN A 119 23.12 7.72 -14.44
CA GLN A 119 22.05 7.84 -13.44
C GLN A 119 20.94 6.81 -13.67
N ILE A 120 20.57 6.56 -14.93
CA ILE A 120 19.63 5.50 -15.29
C ILE A 120 20.18 4.14 -14.86
N ALA A 121 21.44 3.84 -15.20
CA ALA A 121 22.08 2.60 -14.82
C ALA A 121 22.17 2.43 -13.29
N ALA A 122 22.55 3.49 -12.57
CA ALA A 122 22.59 3.49 -11.11
C ALA A 122 21.21 3.24 -10.49
N SER A 123 20.15 3.83 -11.03
CA SER A 123 18.77 3.62 -10.54
C SER A 123 18.30 2.17 -10.70
N LEU A 124 18.66 1.51 -11.80
CA LEU A 124 18.36 0.10 -12.04
C LEU A 124 19.16 -0.81 -11.11
N LEU A 125 20.45 -0.53 -10.92
CA LEU A 125 21.30 -1.27 -9.98
C LEU A 125 20.81 -1.11 -8.53
N CYS A 126 20.42 0.11 -8.14
CA CYS A 126 19.78 0.41 -6.87
C CYS A 126 18.52 -0.44 -6.65
N ALA A 127 17.60 -0.44 -7.61
CA ALA A 127 16.37 -1.22 -7.53
C ALA A 127 16.64 -2.73 -7.38
N CYS A 128 17.55 -3.27 -8.18
CA CYS A 128 17.96 -4.68 -8.10
C CYS A 128 18.55 -5.01 -6.73
N ASN A 129 19.54 -4.25 -6.26
CA ASN A 129 20.15 -4.45 -4.95
C ASN A 129 19.13 -4.38 -3.82
N SER A 130 18.21 -3.41 -3.87
CA SER A 130 17.15 -3.28 -2.88
C SER A 130 16.25 -4.50 -2.79
N CYS A 131 15.95 -5.19 -3.89
CA CYS A 131 15.22 -6.46 -3.84
C CYS A 131 16.04 -7.59 -3.18
N PHE A 132 17.33 -7.71 -3.52
CA PHE A 132 18.22 -8.71 -2.89
C PHE A 132 18.44 -8.44 -1.40
N SER A 133 18.67 -7.19 -1.01
CA SER A 133 18.79 -6.77 0.38
C SER A 133 17.49 -7.01 1.15
N ALA A 134 16.33 -6.72 0.56
CA ALA A 134 15.03 -7.03 1.16
C ALA A 134 14.86 -8.54 1.42
N ALA A 135 15.22 -9.39 0.46
CA ALA A 135 15.19 -10.84 0.64
C ALA A 135 16.17 -11.32 1.72
N ALA A 136 17.39 -10.78 1.72
CA ALA A 136 18.39 -11.11 2.74
C ALA A 136 17.91 -10.70 4.14
N TRP A 137 17.37 -9.49 4.30
CA TRP A 137 16.78 -9.05 5.56
C TRP A 137 15.59 -9.90 5.97
N TYR A 138 14.74 -10.33 5.02
CA TYR A 138 13.60 -11.18 5.31
C TYR A 138 14.03 -12.50 5.95
N THR A 139 15.11 -13.12 5.43
CA THR A 139 15.69 -14.31 6.05
C THR A 139 16.24 -14.08 7.45
N MET A 140 16.71 -12.88 7.75
CA MET A 140 17.26 -12.53 9.07
C MET A 140 16.15 -12.25 10.09
N THR A 141 15.02 -11.67 9.66
CA THR A 141 13.91 -11.32 10.56
C THR A 141 13.02 -12.50 10.91
N ASN A 142 12.84 -13.43 9.96
CA ASN A 142 11.95 -14.58 10.10
C ASN A 142 12.70 -15.86 10.44
N ASP A 143 14.01 -15.79 10.66
CA ASP A 143 14.78 -16.87 11.24
C ASP A 143 14.20 -17.23 12.62
N ALA A 144 13.89 -18.51 12.85
CA ALA A 144 12.98 -18.98 13.89
C ALA A 144 13.46 -18.69 15.34
N SER A 145 14.72 -18.30 15.52
CA SER A 145 15.28 -18.05 16.83
C SER A 145 15.16 -16.59 17.26
N HIS A 146 14.28 -16.34 18.23
CA HIS A 146 14.08 -15.04 18.88
C HIS A 146 15.40 -14.40 19.39
N HIS A 147 16.40 -15.22 19.74
CA HIS A 147 17.73 -14.77 20.15
C HIS A 147 18.50 -14.09 19.00
N TRP A 148 18.36 -14.57 17.77
CA TRP A 148 19.07 -14.04 16.61
C TRP A 148 18.47 -12.73 16.09
N ARG A 149 17.16 -12.50 16.28
CA ARG A 149 16.50 -11.24 15.89
C ARG A 149 17.09 -10.02 16.59
N LYS A 150 17.39 -10.11 17.90
CA LYS A 150 18.02 -9.01 18.66
C LYS A 150 19.49 -8.81 18.26
N LYS A 151 20.21 -9.89 17.95
CA LYS A 151 21.62 -9.85 17.55
C LYS A 151 21.84 -9.19 16.17
N PHE A 152 20.89 -9.36 15.25
CA PHE A 152 20.98 -8.81 13.90
C PHE A 152 20.35 -7.43 13.72
N LEU A 153 19.61 -6.92 14.69
CA LEU A 153 19.06 -5.56 14.67
C LEU A 153 20.13 -4.47 14.42
N PRO A 154 21.31 -4.46 15.07
CA PRO A 154 22.36 -3.47 14.77
C PRO A 154 22.94 -3.65 13.36
N VAL A 155 23.06 -4.88 12.86
CA VAL A 155 23.51 -5.15 11.48
C VAL A 155 22.49 -4.61 10.47
N PHE A 156 21.19 -4.75 10.75
CA PHE A 156 20.11 -4.21 9.94
C PHE A 156 20.20 -2.68 9.85
N ILE A 157 20.33 -2.01 11.00
CA ILE A 157 20.42 -0.55 11.08
C ILE A 157 21.67 -0.04 10.37
N LEU A 158 22.82 -0.69 10.60
CA LEU A 158 24.09 -0.31 9.96
C LEU A 158 24.05 -0.52 8.45
N TRP A 159 23.54 -1.66 7.98
CA TRP A 159 23.48 -1.98 6.55
C TRP A 159 22.44 -1.11 5.83
N GLY A 160 21.29 -0.85 6.46
CA GLY A 160 20.30 0.10 5.96
C GLY A 160 20.87 1.51 5.87
N GLY A 161 21.54 1.97 6.93
CA GLY A 161 22.26 3.24 6.93
C GLY A 161 23.30 3.33 5.82
N ALA A 162 24.06 2.26 5.58
CA ALA A 162 25.06 2.20 4.51
C ALA A 162 24.45 2.23 3.10
N ILE A 163 23.19 1.81 2.92
CA ILE A 163 22.49 1.91 1.63
C ILE A 163 21.88 3.31 1.43
N PHE A 164 21.27 3.88 2.47
CA PHE A 164 20.52 5.14 2.35
C PHE A 164 21.38 6.40 2.55
N ALA A 165 22.34 6.41 3.48
CA ALA A 165 23.14 7.59 3.78
C ALA A 165 23.97 8.10 2.58
N PRO A 166 24.62 7.24 1.77
CA PRO A 166 25.38 7.70 0.60
C PRO A 166 24.50 8.38 -0.46
N ILE A 167 23.22 8.03 -0.56
CA ILE A 167 22.29 8.65 -1.52
C ILE A 167 22.13 10.15 -1.25
N PHE A 168 22.22 10.57 0.01
CA PHE A 168 22.12 11.99 0.40
C PHE A 168 23.49 12.67 0.52
N LEU A 169 24.50 11.96 1.02
CA LEU A 169 25.79 12.53 1.39
C LEU A 169 26.82 12.47 0.26
N VAL A 170 26.84 11.36 -0.49
CA VAL A 170 27.87 11.05 -1.47
C VAL A 170 27.25 11.23 -2.85
N ARG A 171 27.28 12.46 -3.38
CA ARG A 171 26.70 12.82 -4.69
C ARG A 171 27.44 12.20 -5.89
N GLU A 172 28.47 11.39 -5.65
CA GLU A 172 29.25 10.71 -6.67
C GLU A 172 28.67 9.34 -7.04
N THR A 173 28.27 9.18 -8.31
CA THR A 173 27.63 7.97 -8.82
C THR A 173 28.52 6.73 -8.73
N VAL A 174 29.84 6.87 -8.91
CA VAL A 174 30.79 5.74 -8.86
C VAL A 174 30.84 5.13 -7.46
N VAL A 175 30.91 5.96 -6.42
CA VAL A 175 30.95 5.50 -5.03
C VAL A 175 29.65 4.80 -4.66
N ILE A 176 28.51 5.34 -5.10
CA ILE A 176 27.20 4.69 -4.91
C ILE A 176 27.18 3.30 -5.56
N CYS A 177 27.67 3.16 -6.80
CA CYS A 177 27.75 1.86 -7.48
C CYS A 177 28.64 0.85 -6.73
N PHE A 178 29.76 1.30 -6.16
CA PHE A 178 30.65 0.44 -5.38
C PHE A 178 29.98 -0.07 -4.09
N ILE A 179 29.28 0.81 -3.38
CA ILE A 179 28.52 0.45 -2.17
C ILE A 179 27.41 -0.55 -2.51
N ILE A 180 26.70 -0.33 -3.62
CA ILE A 180 25.68 -1.25 -4.13
C ILE A 180 26.28 -2.62 -4.44
N PHE A 181 27.44 -2.66 -5.09
CA PHE A 181 28.13 -3.91 -5.42
C PHE A 181 28.48 -4.71 -4.15
N ILE A 182 29.04 -4.04 -3.13
CA ILE A 182 29.31 -4.66 -1.82
C ILE A 182 28.02 -5.17 -1.19
N SER A 183 26.94 -4.39 -1.24
CA SER A 183 25.64 -4.78 -0.70
C SER A 183 25.06 -6.02 -1.39
N ILE A 184 25.17 -6.14 -2.71
CA ILE A 184 24.74 -7.33 -3.45
C ILE A 184 25.59 -8.54 -3.02
N LEU A 185 26.91 -8.38 -2.85
CA LEU A 185 27.78 -9.45 -2.40
C LEU A 185 27.40 -9.95 -1.00
N ILE A 186 27.12 -9.04 -0.07
CA ILE A 186 26.66 -9.37 1.28
C ILE A 186 25.32 -10.13 1.22
N SER A 187 24.36 -9.63 0.43
CA SER A 187 23.07 -10.29 0.21
C SER A 187 23.25 -11.70 -0.34
N PHE A 188 24.13 -11.87 -1.33
CA PHE A 188 24.41 -13.15 -1.97
C PHE A 188 24.98 -14.17 -0.97
N VAL A 189 25.99 -13.78 -0.19
CA VAL A 189 26.59 -14.65 0.84
C VAL A 189 25.56 -15.05 1.90
N ARG A 190 24.66 -14.13 2.28
CA ARG A 190 23.60 -14.45 3.25
C ARG A 190 22.59 -15.44 2.67
N LEU A 191 22.11 -15.21 1.44
CA LEU A 191 21.14 -16.08 0.77
C LEU A 191 21.70 -17.49 0.50
N MET A 192 23.01 -17.62 0.27
CA MET A 192 23.69 -18.92 0.16
C MET A 192 23.59 -19.79 1.42
N LYS A 193 23.40 -19.17 2.59
CA LYS A 193 23.26 -19.83 3.89
C LYS A 193 21.81 -19.89 4.39
N ALA A 194 20.87 -19.29 3.67
CA ALA A 194 19.47 -19.22 4.09
C ALA A 194 18.73 -20.52 3.78
N ASP A 195 17.85 -20.92 4.68
CA ASP A 195 16.91 -22.00 4.43
C ASP A 195 15.74 -21.48 3.58
N ALA A 196 15.38 -22.25 2.54
CA ALA A 196 14.30 -21.91 1.63
C ALA A 196 12.94 -21.93 2.33
N TYR A 197 12.78 -22.75 3.38
CA TYR A 197 11.54 -22.82 4.15
C TYR A 197 11.20 -21.52 4.90
N ILE A 198 12.16 -20.62 5.11
CA ILE A 198 11.90 -19.30 5.73
C ILE A 198 10.94 -18.46 4.88
N PHE A 199 10.91 -18.68 3.56
CA PHE A 199 10.00 -18.00 2.65
C PHE A 199 8.61 -18.66 2.58
N TYR A 200 8.42 -19.80 3.24
CA TYR A 200 7.16 -20.52 3.25
C TYR A 200 6.42 -20.31 4.58
N HIS A 201 5.36 -19.50 4.55
CA HIS A 201 4.47 -19.29 5.68
C HIS A 201 3.08 -19.87 5.40
N PRO A 202 2.82 -21.15 5.73
CA PRO A 202 1.48 -21.71 5.57
C PRO A 202 0.48 -20.90 6.41
N VAL A 203 -0.75 -20.76 5.90
CA VAL A 203 -1.83 -20.14 6.67
C VAL A 203 -1.98 -20.93 7.97
N SER A 204 -1.63 -20.29 9.09
CA SER A 204 -1.74 -20.90 10.42
C SER A 204 -3.17 -21.39 10.61
N ALA A 205 -3.33 -22.65 11.00
CA ALA A 205 -4.61 -23.17 11.43
C ALA A 205 -5.15 -22.23 12.51
N LYS A 206 -6.30 -21.58 12.23
CA LYS A 206 -6.88 -20.58 13.13
C LYS A 206 -6.92 -21.16 14.55
N LEU A 207 -6.16 -20.55 15.46
CA LEU A 207 -6.23 -20.88 16.88
C LEU A 207 -7.69 -20.79 17.32
N LEU A 208 -8.18 -21.84 17.96
CA LEU A 208 -9.56 -21.95 18.43
C LEU A 208 -9.77 -20.85 19.49
N ILE A 209 -10.41 -19.74 19.09
CA ILE A 209 -10.60 -18.58 19.94
C ILE A 209 -11.59 -18.97 21.04
N LYS A 210 -11.13 -19.04 22.28
CA LYS A 210 -11.97 -19.25 23.46
C LYS A 210 -12.70 -17.94 23.76
N HIS A 211 -14.02 -17.91 23.53
CA HIS A 211 -14.85 -16.74 23.83
C HIS A 211 -14.93 -16.50 25.34
N THR A 212 -14.45 -15.36 25.81
CA THR A 212 -14.73 -14.84 27.15
C THR A 212 -16.08 -14.12 27.16
N LYS A 213 -16.88 -14.36 28.20
CA LYS A 213 -18.23 -13.81 28.40
C LYS A 213 -18.17 -12.27 28.46
N GLY A 214 -18.42 -11.61 27.34
CA GLY A 214 -18.58 -10.15 27.26
C GLY A 214 -19.55 -9.79 26.15
N THR A 215 -20.28 -8.67 26.31
CA THR A 215 -21.07 -8.08 25.24
C THR A 215 -20.12 -7.59 24.14
N GLY A 216 -20.00 -8.34 23.05
CA GLY A 216 -19.12 -7.99 21.94
C GLY A 216 -19.54 -6.68 21.27
N SER A 217 -18.60 -5.74 21.10
CA SER A 217 -18.79 -4.52 20.30
C SER A 217 -18.25 -4.72 18.89
N ILE A 218 -19.06 -4.45 17.87
CA ILE A 218 -18.66 -4.50 16.46
C ILE A 218 -17.51 -3.51 16.20
N PHE A 219 -17.54 -2.32 16.80
CA PHE A 219 -16.48 -1.33 16.66
C PHE A 219 -15.13 -1.87 17.18
N LEU A 220 -15.12 -2.47 18.38
CA LEU A 220 -13.90 -3.06 18.95
C LEU A 220 -13.42 -4.25 18.14
N TYR A 221 -14.33 -5.03 17.57
CA TYR A 221 -13.99 -6.10 16.64
C TYR A 221 -13.27 -5.55 15.40
N LEU A 222 -13.81 -4.52 14.75
CA LEU A 222 -13.21 -3.88 13.57
C LEU A 222 -11.86 -3.22 13.90
N LEU A 223 -11.75 -2.56 15.06
CA LEU A 223 -10.48 -1.99 15.53
C LEU A 223 -9.42 -3.06 15.78
N ARG A 224 -9.80 -4.16 16.45
CA ARG A 224 -8.91 -5.31 16.65
C ARG A 224 -8.49 -5.92 15.33
N TYR A 225 -9.42 -6.03 14.38
CA TYR A 225 -9.16 -6.55 13.05
C TYR A 225 -8.15 -5.67 12.29
N LEU A 226 -8.28 -4.33 12.36
CA LEU A 226 -7.32 -3.39 11.78
C LEU A 226 -5.91 -3.54 12.38
N ILE A 227 -5.82 -3.60 13.72
CA ILE A 227 -4.52 -3.70 14.43
C ILE A 227 -3.84 -5.06 14.18
N THR A 228 -4.63 -6.13 14.03
CA THR A 228 -4.11 -7.49 13.82
C THR A 228 -3.60 -7.67 12.39
N ASN A 229 -4.26 -7.07 11.39
CA ASN A 229 -3.87 -7.16 9.99
C ASN A 229 -2.79 -6.15 9.63
N LYS A 230 -1.52 -6.60 9.62
CA LYS A 230 -0.34 -5.78 9.31
C LYS A 230 -0.49 -4.96 8.01
N ASN A 231 -1.06 -5.57 6.98
CA ASN A 231 -1.27 -4.95 5.68
C ASN A 231 -2.18 -3.71 5.76
N TYR A 232 -3.18 -3.73 6.64
CA TYR A 232 -4.17 -2.65 6.75
C TYR A 232 -3.58 -1.50 7.58
N LEU A 233 -2.80 -1.86 8.60
CA LEU A 233 -2.04 -0.93 9.41
C LEU A 233 -0.97 -0.22 8.58
N LEU A 234 -0.25 -0.94 7.71
CA LEU A 234 0.71 -0.34 6.78
C LEU A 234 0.03 0.60 5.76
N ASN A 235 -1.16 0.26 5.25
CA ASN A 235 -1.91 1.16 4.36
C ASN A 235 -2.31 2.46 5.07
N THR A 236 -2.82 2.35 6.30
CA THR A 236 -3.21 3.51 7.11
C THR A 236 -2.00 4.36 7.50
N ALA A 237 -0.88 3.73 7.87
CA ALA A 237 0.37 4.43 8.13
C ALA A 237 0.92 5.13 6.87
N GLY A 238 0.80 4.49 5.70
CA GLY A 238 1.15 5.09 4.41
C GLY A 238 0.32 6.34 4.11
N LEU A 239 -0.99 6.30 4.39
CA LEU A 239 -1.86 7.48 4.28
C LEU A 239 -1.45 8.59 5.27
N CYS A 240 -1.03 8.26 6.49
CA CYS A 240 -0.48 9.26 7.42
C CYS A 240 0.83 9.90 6.92
N VAL A 241 1.70 9.13 6.27
CA VAL A 241 2.91 9.68 5.63
C VAL A 241 2.54 10.61 4.48
N ILE A 242 1.60 10.21 3.62
CA ILE A 242 1.07 11.06 2.55
C ILE A 242 0.46 12.33 3.14
N ALA A 243 -0.35 12.22 4.19
CA ALA A 243 -0.91 13.36 4.93
C ALA A 243 0.16 14.31 5.46
N GLY A 244 1.30 13.79 5.90
CA GLY A 244 2.45 14.60 6.33
C GLY A 244 3.10 15.36 5.17
N VAL A 245 3.30 14.71 4.01
CA VAL A 245 4.06 15.30 2.89
C VAL A 245 3.21 16.18 1.98
N MET A 246 1.94 15.86 1.83
CA MET A 246 1.03 16.48 0.86
C MET A 246 0.87 18.00 1.00
N PRO A 247 0.85 18.62 2.20
CA PRO A 247 0.82 20.07 2.34
C PRO A 247 1.99 20.78 1.65
N PHE A 248 3.18 20.16 1.60
CA PHE A 248 4.36 20.74 0.94
C PHE A 248 4.26 20.70 -0.59
N ILE A 249 3.46 19.79 -1.15
CA ILE A 249 3.21 19.67 -2.60
C ILE A 249 2.07 20.60 -3.00
N LEU A 250 0.92 20.47 -2.33
CA LEU A 250 -0.28 21.24 -2.68
C LEU A 250 -0.17 22.70 -2.25
N GLY A 251 0.52 23.01 -1.16
CA GLY A 251 0.65 24.37 -0.63
C GLY A 251 1.41 25.36 -1.52
N GLN A 252 1.98 24.91 -2.64
CA GLN A 252 2.65 25.73 -3.65
C GLN A 252 1.68 26.45 -4.59
N PHE A 253 0.43 25.97 -4.71
CA PHE A 253 -0.57 26.59 -5.58
C PHE A 253 -1.22 27.79 -4.87
N GLU A 254 -0.79 29.00 -5.21
CA GLU A 254 -1.35 30.24 -4.68
C GLU A 254 -2.67 30.59 -5.39
N GLY A 255 -3.69 31.01 -4.61
CA GLY A 255 -4.97 31.51 -5.13
C GLY A 255 -6.09 30.47 -5.30
N VAL A 256 -5.84 29.17 -5.09
CA VAL A 256 -6.88 28.11 -5.15
C VAL A 256 -6.89 27.34 -3.83
N ASN A 257 -8.10 27.08 -3.28
CA ASN A 257 -8.23 26.27 -2.07
C ASN A 257 -8.05 24.78 -2.40
N VAL A 258 -6.79 24.33 -2.42
CA VAL A 258 -6.41 22.94 -2.74
C VAL A 258 -6.50 22.00 -1.54
N MET A 259 -6.73 22.52 -0.34
CA MET A 259 -6.74 21.73 0.89
C MET A 259 -7.79 20.61 0.90
N PRO A 260 -9.04 20.81 0.41
CA PRO A 260 -10.04 19.76 0.29
C PRO A 260 -9.61 18.56 -0.55
N LEU A 261 -8.76 18.78 -1.57
CA LEU A 261 -8.24 17.70 -2.42
C LEU A 261 -7.40 16.73 -1.59
N GLY A 262 -6.66 17.24 -0.60
CA GLY A 262 -5.91 16.41 0.32
C GLY A 262 -6.82 15.49 1.14
N PHE A 263 -7.90 16.03 1.71
CA PHE A 263 -8.87 15.19 2.44
C PHE A 263 -9.50 14.11 1.55
N ALA A 264 -9.79 14.41 0.28
CA ALA A 264 -10.33 13.42 -0.66
C ALA A 264 -9.34 12.30 -0.97
N VAL A 265 -8.06 12.61 -1.17
CA VAL A 265 -7.01 11.61 -1.39
C VAL A 265 -6.82 10.73 -0.16
N LEU A 266 -6.88 11.30 1.04
CA LEU A 266 -6.71 10.55 2.29
C LEU A 266 -7.87 9.58 2.58
N CYS A 267 -9.00 9.71 1.88
CA CYS A 267 -10.09 8.74 1.92
C CYS A 267 -9.78 7.42 1.17
N LEU A 268 -8.64 7.29 0.47
CA LEU A 268 -8.20 6.08 -0.25
C LEU A 268 -7.78 4.92 0.70
N ASN A 269 -8.52 4.68 1.79
CA ASN A 269 -8.24 3.58 2.69
C ASN A 269 -8.90 2.28 2.23
N THR A 270 -8.40 1.74 1.11
CA THR A 270 -8.97 0.57 0.42
C THR A 270 -9.28 -0.60 1.38
N PRO A 271 -8.38 -1.07 2.24
CA PRO A 271 -8.63 -2.26 3.07
C PRO A 271 -9.77 -2.07 4.08
N ILE A 272 -9.98 -0.82 4.53
CA ILE A 272 -11.04 -0.50 5.47
C ILE A 272 -12.37 -0.33 4.75
N CYS A 273 -12.38 0.08 3.47
CA CYS A 273 -13.61 0.27 2.69
C CYS A 273 -14.16 -1.01 2.04
N ILE A 274 -13.56 -2.18 2.30
CA ILE A 274 -13.95 -3.51 1.75
C ILE A 274 -14.08 -4.59 2.83
N LEU A 275 -14.21 -4.21 4.10
CA LEU A 275 -14.19 -5.13 5.24
C LEU A 275 -15.27 -6.21 5.21
N LEU A 276 -16.47 -5.87 4.72
CA LEU A 276 -17.56 -6.84 4.56
C LEU A 276 -17.28 -7.76 3.37
N SER A 277 -16.72 -7.21 2.29
CA SER A 277 -16.37 -7.96 1.08
C SER A 277 -15.22 -8.94 1.32
N CYS A 278 -14.29 -8.64 2.25
CA CYS A 278 -13.16 -9.48 2.62
C CYS A 278 -13.54 -10.74 3.41
N ASP A 279 -14.72 -10.79 4.04
CA ASP A 279 -15.16 -11.95 4.83
C ASP A 279 -16.60 -12.33 4.47
N PRO A 280 -16.80 -13.30 3.56
CA PRO A 280 -18.13 -13.77 3.18
C PRO A 280 -18.94 -14.32 4.36
N GLY A 281 -18.27 -14.86 5.38
CA GLY A 281 -18.93 -15.34 6.59
C GLY A 281 -19.48 -14.18 7.43
N LEU A 282 -18.73 -13.08 7.54
CA LEU A 282 -19.20 -11.85 8.15
C LEU A 282 -20.34 -11.21 7.34
N GLU A 283 -20.23 -11.15 6.01
CA GLU A 283 -21.30 -10.66 5.13
C GLU A 283 -22.59 -11.47 5.36
N GLN A 284 -22.48 -12.81 5.33
CA GLN A 284 -23.62 -13.69 5.54
C GLN A 284 -24.24 -13.45 6.91
N ALA A 285 -23.44 -13.42 7.99
CA ALA A 285 -23.95 -13.20 9.35
C ALA A 285 -24.67 -11.86 9.51
N VAL A 286 -24.12 -10.77 8.94
CA VAL A 286 -24.73 -9.44 8.99
C VAL A 286 -26.03 -9.38 8.17
N ARG A 287 -26.11 -10.09 7.05
CA ARG A 287 -27.31 -10.13 6.20
C ARG A 287 -28.41 -11.06 6.72
N THR A 288 -28.07 -12.12 7.45
CA THR A 288 -29.06 -13.11 7.90
C THR A 288 -29.67 -12.80 9.26
N LEU A 289 -28.96 -12.08 10.14
CA LEU A 289 -29.41 -11.84 11.51
C LEU A 289 -30.28 -10.58 11.62
N PRO A 290 -31.47 -10.66 12.23
CA PRO A 290 -32.41 -9.53 12.28
C PRO A 290 -31.82 -8.37 13.09
N GLY A 291 -31.92 -7.16 12.54
CA GLY A 291 -31.44 -5.92 13.17
C GLY A 291 -29.92 -5.76 13.23
N GLN A 292 -29.14 -6.75 12.77
CA GLN A 292 -27.68 -6.64 12.72
C GLN A 292 -27.22 -5.71 11.61
N ALA A 293 -27.98 -5.57 10.53
CA ALA A 293 -27.70 -4.61 9.47
C ALA A 293 -27.48 -3.20 10.05
N LYS A 294 -28.36 -2.75 10.97
CA LYS A 294 -28.29 -1.41 11.57
C LYS A 294 -27.10 -1.28 12.48
N ARG A 295 -26.93 -2.24 13.38
CA ARG A 295 -25.83 -2.25 14.35
C ARG A 295 -24.48 -2.33 13.65
N PHE A 296 -24.37 -3.09 12.57
CA PHE A 296 -23.15 -3.20 11.79
C PHE A 296 -22.90 -1.93 10.98
N CYS A 297 -23.83 -1.49 10.14
CA CYS A 297 -23.63 -0.33 9.26
C CYS A 297 -23.32 0.95 10.05
N THR A 298 -24.01 1.19 11.18
CA THR A 298 -23.74 2.37 12.01
C THR A 298 -22.35 2.30 12.66
N ASN A 299 -21.99 1.16 13.27
CA ASN A 299 -20.67 1.02 13.88
C ASN A 299 -19.54 1.00 12.85
N TYR A 300 -19.81 0.47 11.65
CA TYR A 300 -18.86 0.43 10.56
C TYR A 300 -18.64 1.82 9.96
N CYS A 301 -19.70 2.61 9.77
CA CYS A 301 -19.60 4.01 9.37
C CYS A 301 -18.80 4.82 10.39
N PHE A 302 -19.11 4.65 11.69
CA PHE A 302 -18.39 5.32 12.77
C PHE A 302 -16.91 4.91 12.82
N PHE A 303 -16.60 3.65 12.53
CA PHE A 303 -15.24 3.14 12.42
C PHE A 303 -14.45 3.78 11.27
N ILE A 304 -15.00 3.78 10.05
CA ILE A 304 -14.35 4.43 8.88
C ILE A 304 -14.14 5.92 9.16
N PHE A 305 -15.17 6.60 9.67
CA PHE A 305 -15.10 8.01 10.04
C PHE A 305 -13.97 8.28 11.04
N SER A 306 -13.85 7.47 12.09
CA SER A 306 -12.82 7.62 13.12
C SER A 306 -11.41 7.47 12.54
N VAL A 307 -11.19 6.49 11.65
CA VAL A 307 -9.90 6.30 10.99
C VAL A 307 -9.60 7.46 10.03
N ASN A 308 -10.56 7.88 9.21
CA ASN A 308 -10.40 9.01 8.29
C ASN A 308 -10.10 10.30 9.05
N MET A 309 -10.75 10.56 10.19
CA MET A 309 -10.43 11.72 11.03
C MET A 309 -9.07 11.65 11.70
N ALA A 310 -8.58 10.47 12.07
CA ALA A 310 -7.22 10.32 12.58
C ALA A 310 -6.19 10.71 11.50
N VAL A 311 -6.38 10.24 10.26
CA VAL A 311 -5.51 10.58 9.12
C VAL A 311 -5.64 12.06 8.75
N ASN A 312 -6.86 12.61 8.69
CA ASN A 312 -7.08 14.03 8.41
C ASN A 312 -6.49 14.94 9.50
N SER A 313 -6.48 14.50 10.76
CA SER A 313 -5.82 15.25 11.85
C SER A 313 -4.32 15.37 11.60
N VAL A 314 -3.65 14.33 11.11
CA VAL A 314 -2.23 14.39 10.73
C VAL A 314 -2.01 15.40 9.58
N TYR A 315 -2.91 15.42 8.60
CA TYR A 315 -2.86 16.37 7.49
C TYR A 315 -3.05 17.82 7.96
N LEU A 316 -4.04 18.07 8.82
CA LEU A 316 -4.28 19.39 9.42
C LEU A 316 -3.07 19.88 10.22
N ILE A 317 -2.48 19.02 11.05
CA ILE A 317 -1.28 19.35 11.83
C ILE A 317 -0.12 19.68 10.90
N SER A 318 0.09 18.87 9.85
CA SER A 318 1.17 19.12 8.89
C SER A 318 0.96 20.43 8.12
N TRP A 319 -0.28 20.72 7.72
CA TRP A 319 -0.63 21.97 7.07
C TRP A 319 -0.37 23.17 7.99
N GLN A 320 -0.77 23.07 9.26
CA GLN A 320 -0.53 24.12 10.26
C GLN A 320 0.96 24.40 10.50
N ILE A 321 1.82 23.37 10.45
CA ILE A 321 3.27 23.51 10.58
C ILE A 321 3.88 24.14 9.31
N GLY A 322 3.44 23.71 8.13
CA GLY A 322 4.00 24.17 6.85
C GLY A 322 3.53 25.57 6.43
N LYS A 323 2.25 25.88 6.65
CA LYS A 323 1.63 27.19 6.42
C LYS A 323 0.68 27.49 7.58
N SER A 324 1.06 28.39 8.47
CA SER A 324 0.20 28.89 9.56
C SER A 324 -1.12 29.43 8.99
N GLY A 325 -2.19 28.64 9.05
CA GLY A 325 -3.42 28.97 8.32
C GLY A 325 -4.62 28.09 8.60
N VAL A 326 -4.53 27.08 9.48
CA VAL A 326 -5.66 26.19 9.73
C VAL A 326 -6.74 26.90 10.54
N ASN A 327 -7.86 27.19 9.87
CA ASN A 327 -9.01 27.86 10.47
C ASN A 327 -10.12 26.87 10.83
N SER A 328 -11.09 27.31 11.65
CA SER A 328 -12.24 26.48 12.07
C SER A 328 -13.05 25.92 10.89
N ALA A 329 -13.15 26.67 9.79
CA ALA A 329 -13.80 26.23 8.57
C ALA A 329 -13.16 24.97 7.94
N GLU A 330 -11.83 24.84 8.01
CA GLU A 330 -11.10 23.69 7.44
C GLU A 330 -11.23 22.45 8.32
N ILE A 331 -11.33 22.64 9.65
CA ILE A 331 -11.64 21.56 10.58
C ILE A 331 -13.06 21.03 10.31
N ILE A 332 -14.02 21.93 10.09
CA ILE A 332 -15.38 21.56 9.70
C ILE A 332 -15.38 20.83 8.35
N ALA A 333 -14.57 21.31 7.39
CA ALA A 333 -14.42 20.65 6.09
C ALA A 333 -13.90 19.22 6.22
N ALA A 334 -12.85 19.02 7.03
CA ALA A 334 -12.29 17.71 7.31
C ALA A 334 -13.36 16.76 7.89
N LEU A 335 -14.18 17.26 8.82
CA LEU A 335 -15.23 16.50 9.48
C LEU A 335 -16.33 16.09 8.51
N ILE A 336 -16.81 17.01 7.67
CA ILE A 336 -17.86 16.74 6.66
C ILE A 336 -17.35 15.74 5.61
N ILE A 337 -16.13 15.94 5.09
CA ILE A 337 -15.54 15.07 4.07
C ILE A 337 -15.25 13.67 4.63
N ALA A 338 -14.76 13.57 5.87
CA ALA A 338 -14.56 12.27 6.54
C ALA A 338 -15.88 11.54 6.75
N LEU A 339 -16.96 12.26 7.10
CA LEU A 339 -18.27 11.65 7.30
C LEU A 339 -18.90 11.22 5.98
N GLN A 340 -18.87 12.07 4.95
CA GLN A 340 -19.38 11.73 3.61
C GLN A 340 -18.67 10.49 3.04
N SER A 341 -17.34 10.46 3.11
CA SER A 341 -16.57 9.31 2.61
C SER A 341 -16.89 8.01 3.35
N ALA A 342 -17.14 8.09 4.67
CA ALA A 342 -17.54 6.94 5.47
C ALA A 342 -18.92 6.42 5.05
N VAL A 343 -19.91 7.31 4.94
CA VAL A 343 -21.29 6.95 4.55
C VAL A 343 -21.31 6.32 3.16
N LEU A 344 -20.68 6.97 2.17
CA LEU A 344 -20.59 6.45 0.81
C LEU A 344 -19.87 5.10 0.74
N SER A 345 -18.81 4.90 1.53
CA SER A 345 -18.08 3.61 1.57
C SER A 345 -18.97 2.48 2.09
N VAL A 346 -19.72 2.74 3.17
CA VAL A 346 -20.66 1.76 3.74
C VAL A 346 -21.81 1.46 2.78
N LEU A 347 -22.41 2.49 2.17
CA LEU A 347 -23.49 2.31 1.19
C LEU A 347 -23.02 1.50 -0.02
N LEU A 348 -21.87 1.86 -0.59
CA LEU A 348 -21.30 1.15 -1.72
C LEU A 348 -21.01 -0.31 -1.36
N GLU A 349 -20.66 -0.62 -0.11
CA GLU A 349 -20.37 -1.99 0.32
C GLU A 349 -21.64 -2.79 0.58
N TRP A 350 -22.67 -2.11 1.08
CA TRP A 350 -23.96 -2.71 1.31
C TRP A 350 -24.65 -3.11 -0.01
N PHE A 351 -24.63 -2.21 -1.00
CA PHE A 351 -25.30 -2.42 -2.28
C PHE A 351 -24.45 -3.16 -3.31
N CYS A 352 -23.15 -2.90 -3.35
CA CYS A 352 -22.22 -3.47 -4.33
C CYS A 352 -21.01 -4.15 -3.66
N PRO A 353 -21.22 -5.22 -2.85
CA PRO A 353 -20.12 -5.99 -2.26
C PRO A 353 -19.37 -6.78 -3.34
N VAL A 354 -18.06 -6.96 -3.14
CA VAL A 354 -17.22 -7.76 -4.05
C VAL A 354 -17.29 -9.22 -3.63
N ARG A 355 -17.97 -10.08 -4.41
CA ARG A 355 -18.27 -11.48 -4.05
C ARG A 355 -17.43 -12.55 -4.77
N ASN A 356 -16.84 -12.21 -5.91
CA ASN A 356 -16.20 -13.18 -6.81
C ASN A 356 -14.66 -13.07 -6.82
N TRP A 357 -14.05 -13.00 -5.63
CA TRP A 357 -12.59 -12.98 -5.49
C TRP A 357 -12.09 -14.33 -4.97
N LYS A 358 -10.91 -14.77 -5.45
CA LYS A 358 -10.30 -16.04 -5.03
C LYS A 358 -9.21 -15.84 -3.98
N ILE A 359 -8.54 -14.70 -4.04
CA ILE A 359 -7.47 -14.30 -3.12
C ILE A 359 -7.78 -12.89 -2.62
N GLU A 360 -7.45 -12.59 -1.35
CA GLU A 360 -7.67 -11.26 -0.76
C GLU A 360 -7.07 -10.13 -1.62
N ASN A 361 -5.92 -10.39 -2.24
CA ASN A 361 -5.24 -9.47 -3.15
C ASN A 361 -6.10 -9.08 -4.39
N ASP A 362 -7.06 -9.92 -4.79
CA ASP A 362 -7.96 -9.59 -5.91
C ASP A 362 -8.93 -8.45 -5.52
N LEU A 363 -9.37 -8.39 -4.25
CA LEU A 363 -10.18 -7.26 -3.78
C LEU A 363 -9.38 -5.95 -3.85
N TRP A 364 -8.08 -6.03 -3.54
CA TRP A 364 -7.19 -4.88 -3.52
C TRP A 364 -6.96 -4.30 -4.91
N HIS A 365 -7.25 -5.03 -5.98
CA HIS A 365 -7.13 -4.55 -7.36
C HIS A 365 -8.49 -4.29 -8.01
N HIS A 366 -9.59 -4.57 -7.32
CA HIS A 366 -10.92 -4.42 -7.90
C HIS A 366 -11.27 -2.93 -8.14
N PRO A 367 -11.77 -2.55 -9.33
CA PRO A 367 -11.99 -1.15 -9.70
C PRO A 367 -12.98 -0.43 -8.79
N ARG A 368 -13.94 -1.16 -8.20
CA ARG A 368 -14.94 -0.64 -7.24
C ARG A 368 -14.33 0.22 -6.12
N LYS A 369 -13.11 -0.08 -5.67
CA LYS A 369 -12.47 0.65 -4.56
C LYS A 369 -12.19 2.14 -4.87
N TYR A 370 -12.14 2.51 -6.16
CA TYR A 370 -11.85 3.88 -6.58
C TYR A 370 -13.10 4.75 -6.71
N ILE A 371 -14.31 4.18 -6.63
CA ILE A 371 -15.56 4.91 -6.86
C ILE A 371 -15.75 6.03 -5.82
N VAL A 372 -15.70 5.70 -4.52
CA VAL A 372 -15.86 6.71 -3.45
C VAL A 372 -14.75 7.77 -3.51
N PRO A 373 -13.45 7.39 -3.59
CA PRO A 373 -12.39 8.37 -3.79
C PRO A 373 -12.59 9.31 -4.98
N LEU A 374 -13.05 8.79 -6.12
CA LEU A 374 -13.32 9.61 -7.31
C LEU A 374 -14.43 10.65 -7.03
N ILE A 375 -15.53 10.22 -6.41
CA ILE A 375 -16.63 11.11 -6.01
C ILE A 375 -16.12 12.18 -5.05
N MET A 376 -15.35 11.78 -4.03
CA MET A 376 -14.77 12.70 -3.06
C MET A 376 -13.81 13.69 -3.70
N PHE A 377 -13.03 13.26 -4.70
CA PHE A 377 -12.10 14.14 -5.42
C PHE A 377 -12.83 15.20 -6.26
N LEU A 378 -13.93 14.82 -6.91
CA LEU A 378 -14.78 15.77 -7.64
C LEU A 378 -15.44 16.78 -6.68
N ILE A 379 -15.98 16.31 -5.55
CA ILE A 379 -16.56 17.17 -4.51
C ILE A 379 -15.49 18.12 -3.94
N ALA A 380 -14.29 17.62 -3.66
CA ALA A 380 -13.19 18.43 -3.18
C ALA A 380 -12.74 19.50 -4.19
N GLY A 381 -12.70 19.18 -5.48
CA GLY A 381 -12.44 20.15 -6.54
C GLY A 381 -13.50 21.24 -6.59
N LEU A 382 -14.78 20.88 -6.47
CA LEU A 382 -15.89 21.84 -6.39
C LEU A 382 -15.78 22.75 -5.15
N ILE A 383 -15.46 22.19 -3.98
CA ILE A 383 -15.24 22.97 -2.75
C ILE A 383 -14.03 23.90 -2.91
N GLY A 384 -12.98 23.44 -3.58
CA GLY A 384 -11.78 24.24 -3.84
C GLY A 384 -12.05 25.46 -4.74
N MET A 385 -12.96 25.34 -5.70
CA MET A 385 -13.40 26.44 -6.57
C MET A 385 -14.45 27.33 -5.89
N TRP A 386 -15.35 26.73 -5.11
CA TRP A 386 -16.49 27.41 -4.49
C TRP A 386 -16.70 26.93 -3.05
N SER A 387 -16.06 27.61 -2.09
CA SER A 387 -16.03 27.21 -0.66
C SER A 387 -17.41 27.09 -0.01
N ILE A 388 -18.43 27.79 -0.51
CA ILE A 388 -19.82 27.72 0.01
C ILE A 388 -20.47 26.36 -0.25
N SER A 389 -20.02 25.62 -1.26
CA SER A 389 -20.53 24.28 -1.59
C SER A 389 -20.37 23.27 -0.46
N ILE A 390 -19.53 23.56 0.54
CA ILE A 390 -19.36 22.71 1.73
C ILE A 390 -20.64 22.60 2.56
N TRP A 391 -21.45 23.66 2.62
CA TRP A 391 -22.73 23.65 3.34
C TRP A 391 -23.78 22.85 2.57
N VAL A 392 -23.72 22.86 1.24
CA VAL A 392 -24.53 21.98 0.40
C VAL A 392 -24.16 20.52 0.67
N LEU A 393 -22.86 20.21 0.76
CA LEU A 393 -22.39 18.88 1.13
C LEU A 393 -22.90 18.47 2.50
N LEU A 394 -22.91 19.36 3.50
CA LEU A 394 -23.46 19.07 4.81
C LEU A 394 -24.94 18.65 4.75
N CYS A 395 -25.76 19.36 3.96
CA CYS A 395 -27.17 18.98 3.76
C CYS A 395 -27.31 17.58 3.14
N ILE A 396 -26.45 17.25 2.16
CA ILE A 396 -26.41 15.93 1.53
C ILE A 396 -26.02 14.85 2.55
N VAL A 397 -24.94 15.05 3.32
CA VAL A 397 -24.48 14.11 4.36
C VAL A 397 -25.59 13.82 5.36
N ILE A 398 -26.29 14.86 5.82
CA ILE A 398 -27.40 14.72 6.77
C ILE A 398 -28.51 13.86 6.15
N ALA A 399 -28.92 14.15 4.91
CA ALA A 399 -29.93 13.36 4.21
C ALA A 399 -29.50 11.90 4.03
N GLU A 400 -28.23 11.65 3.67
CA GLU A 400 -27.68 10.31 3.52
C GLU A 400 -27.66 9.55 4.86
N CYS A 401 -27.29 10.20 5.96
CA CYS A 401 -27.30 9.60 7.29
C CYS A 401 -28.73 9.18 7.71
N PHE A 402 -29.73 10.02 7.42
CA PHE A 402 -31.14 9.66 7.62
C PHE A 402 -31.56 8.49 6.73
N SER A 403 -31.18 8.51 5.44
CA SER A 403 -31.49 7.45 4.50
C SER A 403 -30.89 6.11 4.92
N LEU A 404 -29.65 6.08 5.40
CA LEU A 404 -28.96 4.89 5.89
C LEU A 404 -29.67 4.35 7.13
N SER A 405 -30.08 5.22 8.05
CA SER A 405 -30.87 4.81 9.22
C SER A 405 -32.24 4.19 8.84
N LEU A 406 -32.86 4.67 7.74
CA LEU A 406 -34.15 4.18 7.25
C LEU A 406 -34.05 2.88 6.45
N ILE A 407 -33.14 2.82 5.48
CA ILE A 407 -32.88 1.64 4.63
C ILE A 407 -32.57 0.45 5.52
N VAL A 408 -31.74 0.67 6.53
CA VAL A 408 -31.26 -0.38 7.41
C VAL A 408 -32.27 -0.73 8.53
N ARG A 409 -33.37 0.02 8.66
CA ARG A 409 -34.51 -0.33 9.52
C ARG A 409 -35.56 -1.19 8.80
N ARG A 410 -35.59 -1.16 7.46
CA ARG A 410 -36.52 -1.95 6.63
C ARG A 410 -36.00 -3.36 6.30
N ILE A 411 -34.70 -3.59 6.45
CA ILE A 411 -34.01 -4.88 6.31
C ILE A 411 -33.84 -5.48 7.70
#